data_AF-A0A542E050-F1
#
_entry.id   AF-A0A542E050-F1
#
_cell.length_a   1.000
_cell.length_b   1.000
_cell.length_c   1.000
_cell.angle_alpha   90.00
_cell.angle_beta   90.00
_cell.angle_gamma   90.00
#
_symmetry.space_group_name_H-M   'P 1'
#
loop_
_entity.id
_entity.type
_entity.pdbx_description
1 polymer ?
#
loop_
_entity_poly.entity_id
_entity_poly.type
_entity_poly.pdbx_seq_one_letter_code
_entity_poly.pdbx_strand_id
1 'polypeptide(L)'
;MTSAAHLLGRAACGAAARLLPAEVRERYLDEWRADLAWAPQHEVLPYAVGVLARVLALRAALREDDAPGLPVLCRLHLHREIEVHDNPEDPQVVSRECCRCGRVRDAWFEPAGGPGDDLAWGLSQTIH
;
A
#
# COMPACT_ATOMS: atom_id res chain seq x y z
N MET A 1 -29.84 7.56 -4.33
CA MET A 1 -29.64 7.79 -5.77
C MET A 1 -28.15 8.02 -5.99
N THR A 2 -27.47 7.17 -6.78
CA THR A 2 -26.03 7.33 -7.07
C THR A 2 -25.85 8.47 -8.06
N SER A 3 -25.01 9.46 -7.73
CA SER A 3 -24.77 10.59 -8.64
C SER A 3 -23.91 10.17 -9.84
N ALA A 4 -24.05 10.87 -10.97
CA ALA A 4 -23.23 10.63 -12.16
C ALA A 4 -21.73 10.72 -11.87
N ALA A 5 -21.31 11.62 -10.96
CA ALA A 5 -19.93 11.72 -10.50
C ALA A 5 -19.45 10.41 -9.86
N HIS A 6 -20.23 9.79 -8.98
CA HIS A 6 -19.87 8.51 -8.36
C HIS A 6 -19.80 7.35 -9.36
N LEU A 7 -20.64 7.35 -10.40
CA LEU A 7 -20.54 6.35 -11.47
C LEU A 7 -19.23 6.52 -12.26
N LEU A 8 -18.87 7.76 -12.59
CA LEU A 8 -17.59 8.07 -13.25
C LEU A 8 -16.40 7.70 -12.37
N GLY A 9 -16.46 8.02 -11.07
CA GLY A 9 -15.42 7.64 -10.10
C GLY A 9 -15.20 6.13 -10.04
N ARG A 10 -16.28 5.35 -9.91
CA ARG A 10 -16.20 3.87 -9.91
C ARG A 10 -15.64 3.32 -11.23
N ALA A 11 -16.03 3.90 -12.36
CA ALA A 11 -15.50 3.49 -13.66
C ALA A 11 -14.00 3.80 -13.79
N ALA A 12 -13.56 4.96 -13.31
CA ALA A 12 -12.14 5.34 -13.29
C ALA A 12 -11.31 4.40 -12.42
N CYS A 13 -11.76 4.07 -11.19
CA CYS A 13 -11.09 3.11 -10.32
C CYS A 13 -11.04 1.71 -10.95
N GLY A 14 -12.11 1.26 -11.61
CA GLY A 14 -12.11 0.00 -12.35
C GLY A 14 -11.11 -0.01 -13.52
N ALA A 15 -10.99 1.10 -14.25
CA ALA A 15 -10.00 1.25 -15.31
C ALA A 15 -8.57 1.27 -14.76
N ALA A 16 -8.33 2.00 -13.67
CA ALA A 16 -7.05 2.04 -12.98
C ALA A 16 -6.64 0.64 -12.48
N ALA A 17 -7.55 -0.11 -11.85
CA ALA A 17 -7.25 -1.42 -11.30
C ALA A 17 -6.78 -2.41 -12.39
N ARG A 18 -7.31 -2.30 -13.61
CA ARG A 18 -6.86 -3.11 -14.76
C ARG A 18 -5.42 -2.85 -15.18
N LEU A 19 -4.85 -1.69 -14.81
CA LEU A 19 -3.46 -1.36 -15.09
C LEU A 19 -2.48 -2.00 -14.08
N LEU A 20 -2.97 -2.46 -12.93
CA LEU A 20 -2.17 -3.12 -11.90
C LEU A 20 -1.96 -4.63 -12.19
N PRO A 21 -0.96 -5.27 -11.56
CA PRO A 21 -0.81 -6.74 -11.53
C PRO A 21 -2.08 -7.42 -11.02
N ALA A 22 -2.38 -8.63 -11.50
CA ALA A 22 -3.66 -9.30 -11.26
C ALA A 22 -3.90 -9.59 -9.77
N GLU A 23 -2.82 -9.88 -9.06
CA GLU A 23 -2.75 -10.34 -7.67
C GLU A 23 -3.22 -9.26 -6.68
N VAL A 24 -3.06 -7.97 -7.05
CA VAL A 24 -3.39 -6.84 -6.17
C VAL A 24 -4.60 -6.03 -6.63
N ARG A 25 -5.21 -6.36 -7.78
CA ARG A 25 -6.29 -5.53 -8.37
C ARG A 25 -7.49 -5.39 -7.46
N GLU A 26 -7.92 -6.50 -6.87
CA GLU A 26 -9.14 -6.55 -6.05
C GLU A 26 -8.97 -5.70 -4.79
N ARG A 27 -7.84 -5.86 -4.09
CA ARG A 27 -7.46 -5.03 -2.94
C ARG A 27 -7.53 -3.54 -3.26
N TYR A 28 -6.78 -3.07 -4.26
CA TYR A 28 -6.77 -1.64 -4.61
C TYR A 28 -8.13 -1.13 -5.11
N LEU A 29 -8.90 -1.97 -5.80
CA LEU A 29 -10.24 -1.61 -6.23
C LEU A 29 -11.18 -1.41 -5.05
N ASP A 30 -11.08 -2.25 -4.02
CA ASP A 30 -11.89 -2.14 -2.81
C ASP A 30 -11.48 -0.95 -1.95
N GLU A 31 -10.18 -0.69 -1.79
CA GLU A 31 -9.66 0.53 -1.16
C GLU A 31 -10.21 1.79 -1.84
N TRP A 32 -10.06 1.90 -3.16
CA TRP A 32 -10.55 3.08 -3.86
C TRP A 32 -12.07 3.22 -3.84
N ARG A 33 -12.81 2.11 -3.79
CA ARG A 33 -14.27 2.12 -3.65
C ARG A 33 -14.68 2.57 -2.25
N ALA A 34 -13.95 2.16 -1.22
CA ALA A 34 -14.17 2.61 0.14
C ALA A 34 -13.96 4.13 0.23
N ASP A 35 -12.83 4.63 -0.27
CA ASP A 35 -12.57 6.08 -0.35
C ASP A 35 -13.67 6.84 -1.10
N LEU A 36 -14.07 6.35 -2.28
CA LEU A 36 -15.15 6.93 -3.08
C LEU A 36 -16.50 6.92 -2.36
N ALA A 37 -16.77 5.95 -1.49
CA ALA A 37 -18.01 5.89 -0.74
C ALA A 37 -18.10 6.99 0.33
N TRP A 38 -16.95 7.45 0.83
CA TRP A 38 -16.85 8.51 1.83
C TRP A 38 -16.60 9.90 1.22
N ALA A 39 -16.24 9.97 -0.06
CA ALA A 39 -15.93 11.24 -0.74
C ALA A 39 -17.16 12.14 -0.94
N PRO A 40 -17.10 13.43 -0.54
CA PRO A 40 -18.09 14.43 -0.92
C PRO A 40 -18.23 14.55 -2.44
N GLN A 41 -19.43 14.90 -2.94
CA GLN A 41 -19.71 14.93 -4.40
C GLN A 41 -18.73 15.79 -5.21
N HIS A 42 -18.21 16.88 -4.64
CA HIS A 42 -17.28 17.78 -5.30
C HIS A 42 -15.84 17.23 -5.34
N GLU A 43 -15.50 16.23 -4.51
CA GLU A 43 -14.18 15.61 -4.45
C GLU A 43 -14.07 14.35 -5.31
N VAL A 44 -15.20 13.75 -5.69
CA VAL A 44 -15.23 12.51 -6.48
C VAL A 44 -14.44 12.61 -7.79
N LEU A 45 -14.59 13.71 -8.54
CA LEU A 45 -13.87 13.90 -9.81
C LEU A 45 -12.37 14.15 -9.59
N PRO A 46 -11.94 15.09 -8.71
CA PRO A 46 -10.53 15.22 -8.33
C PRO A 46 -9.90 13.91 -7.86
N TYR A 47 -10.60 13.13 -7.04
CA TYR A 47 -10.15 11.83 -6.57
C TYR A 47 -9.92 10.86 -7.73
N ALA A 48 -10.92 10.71 -8.61
CA ALA A 48 -10.84 9.83 -9.78
C ALA A 48 -9.67 10.18 -10.71
N VAL A 49 -9.45 11.48 -10.96
CA VAL A 49 -8.29 11.97 -11.73
C VAL A 49 -6.98 11.65 -11.00
N GLY A 50 -6.94 11.86 -9.69
CA GLY A 50 -5.77 11.56 -8.85
C GLY A 50 -5.40 10.07 -8.84
N VAL A 51 -6.39 9.16 -8.85
CA VAL A 51 -6.17 7.71 -8.98
C VAL A 51 -5.56 7.40 -10.35
N LEU A 52 -6.16 7.90 -11.43
CA LEU A 52 -5.66 7.66 -12.80
C LEU A 52 -4.26 8.22 -13.02
N ALA A 53 -3.94 9.38 -12.44
CA ALA A 53 -2.61 10.00 -12.57
C ALA A 53 -1.51 9.20 -11.85
N ARG A 54 -1.85 8.53 -10.73
CA ARG A 54 -0.87 7.84 -9.88
C ARG A 54 -0.74 6.34 -10.14
N VAL A 55 -1.70 5.73 -10.83
CA VAL A 55 -1.76 4.27 -11.03
C VAL A 55 -0.51 3.69 -11.72
N LEU A 56 0.13 4.44 -12.62
CA LEU A 56 1.35 3.97 -13.29
C LEU A 56 2.56 3.96 -12.36
N ALA A 57 2.69 4.98 -11.49
CA ALA A 57 3.72 5.02 -10.47
C ALA A 57 3.51 3.90 -9.45
N LEU A 58 2.25 3.66 -9.04
CA LEU A 58 1.89 2.54 -8.18
C LEU A 58 2.26 1.19 -8.83
N ARG A 59 1.94 1.01 -10.11
CA ARG A 59 2.31 -0.20 -10.86
C ARG A 59 3.83 -0.41 -10.90
N ALA A 60 4.62 0.66 -11.04
CA ALA A 60 6.07 0.58 -11.03
C ALA A 60 6.58 0.14 -9.65
N ALA A 61 6.10 0.77 -8.57
CA ALA A 61 6.47 0.41 -7.20
C ALA A 61 6.14 -1.06 -6.87
N LEU A 62 4.96 -1.54 -7.27
CA LEU A 62 4.55 -2.94 -7.10
C LEU A 62 5.43 -3.94 -7.86
N ARG A 63 6.08 -3.49 -8.95
CA ARG A 63 7.05 -4.31 -9.70
C ARG A 63 8.47 -4.18 -9.18
N GLU A 64 8.80 -3.07 -8.52
CA GLU A 64 10.07 -2.89 -7.82
C GLU A 64 10.13 -3.73 -6.54
N ASP A 65 8.98 -4.01 -5.91
CA ASP A 65 8.88 -5.06 -4.89
C ASP A 65 9.20 -6.48 -5.45
N ASP A 66 9.13 -6.66 -6.77
CA ASP A 66 9.61 -7.84 -7.50
C ASP A 66 11.03 -7.65 -8.09
N ALA A 67 11.75 -6.59 -7.73
CA ALA A 67 13.02 -6.23 -8.37
C ALA A 67 14.07 -7.35 -8.29
N PRO A 68 14.86 -7.55 -9.37
CA PRO A 68 16.01 -8.43 -9.35
C PRO A 68 17.05 -7.90 -8.34
N GLY A 69 17.12 -8.55 -7.18
CA GLY A 69 17.97 -8.15 -6.05
C GLY A 69 17.38 -8.56 -4.70
N LEU A 70 16.05 -8.71 -4.60
CA LEU A 70 15.41 -9.18 -3.39
C LEU A 70 15.56 -10.71 -3.22
N PRO A 71 15.88 -11.20 -2.00
CA PRO A 71 15.90 -12.62 -1.70
C PRO A 71 14.56 -13.28 -2.08
N VAL A 72 14.62 -14.45 -2.73
CA VAL A 72 13.42 -15.15 -3.26
C VAL A 72 12.34 -15.32 -2.19
N LEU A 73 12.74 -15.63 -0.96
CA LEU A 73 11.80 -15.81 0.15
C LEU A 73 11.08 -14.51 0.52
N CYS A 74 11.74 -13.36 0.40
CA CYS A 74 11.11 -12.05 0.63
C CYS A 74 10.12 -11.71 -0.48
N ARG A 75 10.44 -12.07 -1.74
CA ARG A 75 9.50 -11.92 -2.87
C ARG A 75 8.25 -12.81 -2.72
N LEU A 76 8.38 -13.96 -2.05
CA LEU A 76 7.25 -14.83 -1.72
C LEU A 76 6.54 -14.44 -0.42
N HIS A 77 6.77 -13.22 0.10
CA HIS A 77 6.26 -12.74 1.39
C HIS A 77 6.61 -13.63 2.60
N LEU A 78 7.61 -14.51 2.48
CA LEU A 78 8.13 -15.34 3.56
C LEU A 78 9.25 -14.58 4.29
N HIS A 79 8.83 -13.55 5.02
CA HIS A 79 9.71 -12.73 5.83
C HIS A 79 10.07 -13.46 7.13
N ARG A 80 11.37 -13.48 7.44
CA ARG A 80 11.83 -13.76 8.80
C ARG A 80 12.03 -12.42 9.49
N GLU A 81 11.15 -12.13 10.42
CA GLU A 81 11.12 -10.88 11.17
C GLU A 81 11.93 -11.03 12.47
N ILE A 82 12.65 -9.98 12.83
CA ILE A 82 13.31 -9.80 14.12
C ILE A 82 12.79 -8.50 14.76
N GLU A 83 12.61 -8.48 16.07
CA GLU A 83 12.20 -7.27 16.77
C GLU A 83 13.37 -6.29 16.85
N VAL A 84 13.10 -5.04 16.47
CA VAL A 84 14.02 -3.91 16.51
C VAL A 84 13.37 -2.78 17.29
N HIS A 85 14.09 -2.24 18.28
CA HIS A 85 13.65 -1.10 19.08
C HIS A 85 14.34 0.15 18.52
N ASP A 86 13.85 0.63 17.39
CA ASP A 86 14.49 1.73 16.66
C ASP A 86 14.18 3.11 17.24
N ASN A 87 13.26 3.19 18.20
CA ASN A 87 12.90 4.45 18.85
C ASN A 87 13.62 4.63 20.21
N PRO A 88 14.69 5.45 20.27
CA PRO A 88 15.38 5.74 21.54
C PRO A 88 14.54 6.62 22.49
N GLU A 89 13.51 7.31 21.98
CA GLU A 89 12.63 8.18 22.77
C GLU A 89 11.46 7.41 23.41
N ASP A 90 11.04 6.32 22.78
CA ASP A 90 9.99 5.43 23.31
C ASP A 90 10.35 3.95 23.07
N PRO A 91 10.97 3.27 24.06
CA PRO A 91 11.37 1.87 23.92
C PRO A 91 10.18 0.91 23.88
N GLN A 92 8.95 1.38 24.14
CA GLN A 92 7.73 0.57 24.01
C GLN A 92 7.31 0.41 22.55
N VAL A 93 7.85 1.22 21.63
CA VAL A 93 7.63 1.06 20.20
C VAL A 93 8.51 -0.07 19.67
N VAL A 94 7.91 -1.24 19.50
CA VAL A 94 8.53 -2.40 18.86
C VAL A 94 8.23 -2.36 17.37
N SER A 95 9.28 -2.22 16.58
CA SER A 95 9.22 -2.45 15.13
C SER A 95 9.79 -3.84 14.85
N ARG A 96 9.42 -4.42 13.71
CA ARG A 96 9.91 -5.72 13.24
C ARG A 96 10.60 -5.52 11.92
N GLU A 97 11.85 -5.93 11.81
CA GLU A 97 12.62 -5.85 10.57
C GLU A 97 12.80 -7.24 9.96
N CYS A 98 12.62 -7.37 8.66
CA CYS A 98 12.99 -8.59 7.96
C CYS A 98 14.52 -8.68 7.84
N CYS A 99 15.13 -9.71 8.44
CA CYS A 99 16.59 -9.93 8.46
C CYS A 99 17.23 -10.22 7.09
N ARG A 100 16.45 -10.15 6.01
CA ARG A 100 16.86 -10.48 4.63
C ARG A 100 16.72 -9.30 3.69
N CYS A 101 15.59 -8.61 3.73
CA CYS A 101 15.31 -7.48 2.84
C CYS A 101 15.26 -6.12 3.57
N GLY A 102 15.45 -6.10 4.89
CA GLY A 102 15.43 -4.88 5.69
C GLY A 102 14.05 -4.21 5.77
N ARG A 103 12.97 -4.87 5.34
CA ARG A 103 11.62 -4.32 5.41
C ARG A 103 11.20 -4.20 6.87
N VAL A 104 10.86 -2.99 7.32
CA VAL A 104 10.39 -2.70 8.67
C VAL A 104 8.87 -2.71 8.71
N ARG A 105 8.29 -3.25 9.78
CA ARG A 105 6.86 -3.28 10.08
C ARG A 105 6.63 -2.82 11.50
N ASP A 106 5.71 -1.89 11.70
CA ASP A 106 5.39 -1.40 13.04
C ASP A 106 4.30 -2.26 13.68
N ALA A 107 4.56 -2.77 14.89
CA ALA A 107 3.62 -3.64 15.60
C ALA A 107 2.31 -2.91 15.99
N TRP A 108 2.32 -1.58 16.02
CA TRP A 108 1.20 -0.74 16.43
C TRP A 108 0.07 -0.63 15.40
N PHE A 109 0.28 -1.09 14.16
CA PHE A 109 -0.69 -0.96 13.07
C PHE A 109 -1.31 -2.28 12.60
N GLU A 110 -1.07 -3.40 13.30
CA GLU A 110 -1.73 -4.67 12.98
C GLU A 110 -3.09 -4.78 13.70
N PRO A 111 -4.25 -4.68 13.02
CA PRO A 111 -5.44 -5.32 13.54
C PRO A 111 -5.17 -6.83 13.59
N ALA A 112 -5.34 -7.43 14.76
CA ALA A 112 -5.08 -8.85 15.00
C ALA A 112 -5.71 -9.75 13.92
N GLY A 113 -4.89 -10.21 12.96
CA GLY A 113 -5.27 -11.22 11.96
C GLY A 113 -5.58 -10.75 10.52
N GLY A 114 -5.28 -9.51 10.13
CA GLY A 114 -5.38 -9.08 8.72
C GLY A 114 -4.08 -9.31 7.93
N PRO A 115 -4.12 -9.53 6.60
CA PRO A 115 -2.91 -9.44 5.77
C PRO A 115 -2.36 -8.02 5.90
N GLY A 116 -1.23 -7.88 6.60
CA GLY A 116 -0.66 -6.59 6.99
C GLY A 116 -0.56 -5.64 5.80
N ASP A 117 -1.26 -4.51 5.91
CA ASP A 117 -1.15 -3.41 4.98
C ASP A 117 0.26 -2.81 5.11
N ASP A 118 1.06 -2.89 4.02
CA ASP A 118 2.41 -2.34 3.90
C ASP A 118 2.43 -0.78 3.94
N LEU A 119 1.79 -0.16 4.93
CA LEU A 119 1.81 1.28 5.17
C LEU A 119 2.44 1.58 6.52
N ALA A 120 3.77 1.52 6.57
CA ALA A 120 4.54 2.17 7.61
C ALA A 120 5.77 2.83 6.96
N TRP A 121 5.69 4.16 6.81
CA TRP A 121 6.81 5.07 6.55
C TRP A 121 7.80 4.67 5.46
N GLY A 122 7.45 4.99 4.21
CA GLY A 122 8.48 5.39 3.26
C GLY A 122 9.21 6.59 3.84
N LEU A 123 10.46 6.37 4.27
CA LEU A 123 11.62 7.29 4.36
C LEU A 123 12.57 6.78 5.46
N SER A 124 13.24 5.64 5.24
CA SER A 124 14.53 5.43 5.92
C SER A 124 15.65 5.88 4.99
N GLN A 125 16.26 6.96 5.44
CA GLN A 125 17.42 7.61 4.87
C GLN A 125 18.54 6.60 4.74
N THR A 126 19.09 6.49 3.54
CA THR A 126 20.40 5.87 3.30
C THR A 126 21.45 6.67 4.08
N ILE A 127 21.88 6.17 5.24
CA ILE A 127 23.10 6.66 5.88
C ILE A 127 24.21 5.66 5.52
N HIS A 128 25.17 6.14 4.72
CA HIS A 128 26.41 5.47 4.37
C HIS A 128 27.37 5.38 5.56
#